data_AF-A0AAU9VW19-F1
#
_entry.id   AF-A0AAU9VW19-F1
#
_cell.length_a   1.000
_cell.length_b   1.000
_cell.length_c   1.000
_cell.angle_alpha   90.00
_cell.angle_beta   90.00
_cell.angle_gamma   90.00
#
_symmetry.space_group_name_H-M   'P 1'
#
loop_
_entity.id
_entity.type
_entity.pdbx_description
1 polymer ?
#
loop_
_entity_poly.entity_id
_entity_poly.type
_entity_poly.pdbx_seq_one_letter_code
_entity_poly.pdbx_strand_id
1 'polypeptide(L)'
;MSKKLKTDTNSGQKPPYERRIYIYLPKEDEHKDHITGEVGGLLQPIDKRLVDKIEELVGEGVKTVDEMKRHLKQFVKCELFPGQTPPPITNRRFYPTDVDVRNHMYRASVKKLLSKVDQENLQRKIENWREEHPEDSFYFRPSALSTSATAETGSETDETCEQTEELLFAHQTAWQKHLMNLYGNIPP
;
A
#
# COMPACT_ATOMS: atom_id res chain seq x y z
N MET A 1 47.27 -29.44 2.16
CA MET A 1 46.08 -30.03 1.49
C MET A 1 46.13 -31.55 1.63
N SER A 2 45.18 -32.15 2.36
CA SER A 2 45.26 -33.54 2.84
C SER A 2 45.02 -34.58 1.73
N LYS A 3 45.83 -35.67 1.71
CA LYS A 3 45.81 -36.74 0.69
C LYS A 3 44.44 -37.43 0.56
N LYS A 4 43.64 -37.45 1.64
CA LYS A 4 42.29 -38.06 1.69
C LYS A 4 41.24 -37.29 0.87
N LEU A 5 41.34 -35.96 0.79
CA LEU A 5 40.36 -35.19 0.00
C LEU A 5 40.48 -35.48 -1.51
N LYS A 6 41.70 -35.75 -1.99
CA LYS A 6 41.97 -36.04 -3.41
C LYS A 6 41.47 -37.42 -3.84
N THR A 7 41.48 -38.40 -2.92
CA THR A 7 40.96 -39.74 -3.21
C THR A 7 39.45 -39.75 -3.29
N ASP A 8 38.78 -39.00 -2.42
CA ASP A 8 37.32 -38.96 -2.34
C ASP A 8 36.69 -38.21 -3.52
N THR A 9 37.36 -37.17 -4.05
CA THR A 9 36.92 -36.47 -5.27
C THR A 9 37.04 -37.33 -6.53
N ASN A 10 38.04 -38.22 -6.59
CA ASN A 10 38.25 -39.10 -7.76
C ASN A 10 37.33 -40.33 -7.75
N SER A 11 36.77 -40.71 -6.60
CA SER A 11 35.83 -41.84 -6.48
C SER A 11 34.36 -41.44 -6.62
N GLY A 12 34.06 -40.16 -6.87
CA GLY A 12 32.70 -39.64 -7.00
C GLY A 12 31.90 -39.55 -5.69
N GLN A 13 32.51 -39.89 -4.55
CA GLN A 13 31.90 -39.69 -3.24
C GLN A 13 32.05 -38.23 -2.82
N LYS A 14 30.92 -37.53 -2.65
CA LYS A 14 30.94 -36.19 -2.05
C LYS A 14 31.30 -36.32 -0.57
N PRO A 15 32.45 -35.79 -0.11
CA PRO A 15 32.78 -35.83 1.31
C PRO A 15 31.75 -35.02 2.11
N PRO A 16 31.49 -35.39 3.37
CA PRO A 16 30.64 -34.59 4.25
C PRO A 16 31.28 -33.21 4.40
N TYR A 17 30.55 -32.16 4.03
CA TYR A 17 30.99 -30.77 4.19
C TYR A 17 30.02 -30.00 5.06
N GLU A 18 30.55 -29.08 5.85
CA GLU A 18 29.77 -28.16 6.68
C GLU A 18 29.90 -26.75 6.11
N ARG A 19 28.78 -26.09 5.82
CA ARG A 19 28.77 -24.72 5.30
C ARG A 19 28.48 -23.77 6.46
N ARG A 20 29.47 -22.97 6.86
CA ARG A 20 29.32 -21.92 7.87
C ARG A 20 29.29 -20.56 7.21
N ILE A 21 28.27 -19.76 7.52
CA ILE A 21 28.13 -18.38 7.06
C ILE A 21 28.50 -17.49 8.25
N TYR A 22 29.54 -16.70 8.09
CA TYR A 22 29.96 -15.72 9.08
C TYR A 22 29.46 -14.35 8.63
N ILE A 23 28.51 -13.79 9.38
CA ILE A 23 27.99 -12.45 9.17
C ILE A 23 28.63 -11.56 10.21
N TYR A 24 29.36 -10.54 9.76
CA TYR A 24 29.85 -9.47 10.61
C TYR A 24 28.88 -8.32 10.54
N LEU A 25 28.21 -8.02 11.65
CA LEU A 25 27.45 -6.79 11.76
C LEU A 25 28.39 -5.65 12.16
N PRO A 26 28.22 -4.44 11.60
CA PRO A 26 28.97 -3.26 12.01
C PRO A 26 28.83 -3.00 13.51
N LYS A 27 29.86 -2.42 14.11
CA LYS A 27 29.82 -2.01 15.52
C LYS A 27 29.03 -0.71 15.67
N GLU A 28 28.48 -0.43 16.85
CA GLU A 28 27.73 0.81 17.14
C GLU A 28 28.48 2.08 16.68
N ASP A 29 29.80 2.11 16.89
CA ASP A 29 30.70 3.22 16.53
C ASP A 29 30.86 3.45 15.01
N GLU A 30 30.48 2.46 14.20
CA GLU A 30 30.57 2.49 12.73
C GLU A 30 29.27 3.01 12.09
N HIS A 31 28.19 3.20 12.87
CA HIS A 31 26.95 3.83 12.41
C HIS A 31 27.06 5.36 12.50
N LYS A 32 27.86 5.96 11.60
CA LYS A 32 28.09 7.42 11.58
C LYS A 32 27.02 8.19 10.81
N ASP A 33 26.40 7.54 9.82
CA ASP A 33 25.48 8.19 8.88
C ASP A 33 24.00 8.03 9.26
N HIS A 34 23.71 7.39 10.39
CA HIS A 34 22.35 7.26 10.91
C HIS A 34 22.38 7.02 12.43
N ILE A 35 21.34 7.51 13.11
CA ILE A 35 21.23 7.39 14.56
C ILE A 35 20.85 5.95 14.91
N THR A 36 21.67 5.28 15.69
CA THR A 36 21.44 3.94 16.26
C THR A 36 20.83 4.02 17.67
N GLY A 37 20.25 2.90 18.14
CA GLY A 37 19.57 2.82 19.44
C GLY A 37 18.08 3.17 19.39
N GLU A 38 17.49 3.54 20.53
CA GLU A 38 16.05 3.87 20.65
C GLU A 38 15.63 5.01 19.70
N VAL A 39 16.54 5.95 19.42
CA VAL A 39 16.29 7.10 18.54
C VAL A 39 16.21 6.69 17.06
N GLY A 40 16.95 5.66 16.64
CA GLY A 40 16.82 5.07 15.30
C GLY A 40 15.45 4.44 15.06
N GLY A 41 14.75 4.05 16.14
CA GLY A 41 13.36 3.58 16.11
C GLY A 41 12.34 4.65 15.71
N LEU A 42 12.65 5.95 15.88
CA LEU A 42 11.72 7.02 15.50
C LEU A 42 11.55 7.17 13.99
N LEU A 43 12.53 6.77 13.19
CA LEU A 43 12.45 6.84 11.73
C LEU A 43 11.91 5.55 11.12
N GLN A 44 11.60 4.54 11.94
CA GLN A 44 11.11 3.27 11.44
C GLN A 44 9.68 3.40 10.90
N PRO A 45 9.40 2.83 9.71
CA PRO A 45 8.04 2.73 9.23
C PRO A 45 7.20 1.84 10.17
N ILE A 46 5.90 2.13 10.23
CA ILE A 46 4.94 1.33 11.00
C ILE A 46 4.94 -0.11 10.50
N ASP A 47 4.79 -1.06 11.42
CA ASP A 47 4.66 -2.47 11.05
C ASP A 47 3.47 -2.67 10.11
N LYS A 48 3.68 -3.39 9.00
CA LYS A 48 2.64 -3.60 7.97
C LYS A 48 1.34 -4.17 8.56
N ARG A 49 1.45 -5.05 9.56
CA ARG A 49 0.28 -5.65 10.22
C ARG A 49 -0.58 -4.62 10.95
N LEU A 50 0.05 -3.58 11.51
CA LEU A 50 -0.68 -2.47 12.13
C LEU A 50 -1.33 -1.58 11.06
N VAL A 51 -0.68 -1.38 9.93
CA VAL A 51 -1.28 -0.64 8.80
C VAL A 51 -2.52 -1.36 8.29
N ASP A 52 -2.45 -2.67 8.09
CA ASP A 52 -3.61 -3.49 7.68
C ASP A 52 -4.74 -3.39 8.72
N LYS A 53 -4.40 -3.42 10.02
CA LYS A 53 -5.39 -3.25 11.09
C LYS A 53 -6.03 -1.85 11.10
N ILE A 54 -5.28 -0.80 10.78
CA ILE A 54 -5.83 0.56 10.62
C ILE A 54 -6.84 0.58 9.45
N GLU A 55 -6.53 -0.06 8.32
CA GLU A 55 -7.46 -0.14 7.19
C GLU A 55 -8.76 -0.84 7.57
N GLU A 56 -8.68 -1.96 8.29
CA GLU A 56 -9.84 -2.71 8.81
C GLU A 56 -10.70 -1.84 9.74
N LEU A 57 -10.09 -1.18 10.72
CA LEU A 57 -10.79 -0.34 11.70
C LEU A 57 -11.45 0.90 11.07
N VAL A 58 -10.81 1.49 10.05
CA VAL A 58 -11.44 2.54 9.23
C VAL A 58 -12.63 1.96 8.43
N GLY A 59 -12.50 0.72 7.97
CA GLY A 59 -13.58 -0.07 7.39
C GLY A 59 -14.80 -0.20 8.31
N GLU A 60 -14.56 -0.52 9.58
CA GLU A 60 -15.56 -0.66 10.66
C GLU A 60 -16.14 0.67 11.15
N GLY A 61 -15.50 1.79 10.81
CA GLY A 61 -16.02 3.14 11.08
C GLY A 61 -15.33 3.90 12.21
N VAL A 62 -14.15 3.47 12.65
CA VAL A 62 -13.33 4.23 13.61
C VAL A 62 -12.86 5.54 12.97
N LYS A 63 -13.32 6.68 13.52
CA LYS A 63 -13.06 8.03 12.97
C LYS A 63 -12.06 8.85 13.78
N THR A 64 -11.82 8.49 15.04
CA THR A 64 -10.97 9.28 15.94
C THR A 64 -9.60 8.62 16.15
N VAL A 65 -8.56 9.45 16.24
CA VAL A 65 -7.17 8.98 16.42
C VAL A 65 -6.98 8.31 17.78
N ASP A 66 -7.63 8.82 18.82
CA ASP A 66 -7.54 8.26 20.18
C ASP A 66 -8.13 6.85 20.26
N GLU A 67 -9.29 6.66 19.63
CA GLU A 67 -9.93 5.35 19.55
C GLU A 67 -9.07 4.38 18.72
N MET A 68 -8.55 4.84 17.58
CA MET A 68 -7.63 4.07 16.75
C MET A 68 -6.40 3.62 17.56
N LYS A 69 -5.75 4.54 18.28
CA LYS A 69 -4.61 4.22 19.16
C LYS A 69 -4.97 3.20 20.24
N ARG A 70 -6.17 3.29 20.82
CA ARG A 70 -6.66 2.31 21.80
C ARG A 70 -6.77 0.91 21.19
N HIS A 71 -7.35 0.80 19.99
CA HIS A 71 -7.45 -0.47 19.28
C HIS A 71 -6.07 -1.02 18.90
N LEU A 72 -5.16 -0.18 18.41
CA LEU A 72 -3.80 -0.61 18.05
C LEU A 72 -3.02 -1.10 19.27
N LYS A 73 -3.11 -0.43 20.43
CA LYS A 73 -2.48 -0.91 21.67
C LYS A 73 -2.99 -2.29 22.07
N GLN A 74 -4.30 -2.52 21.95
CA GLN A 74 -4.90 -3.82 22.23
C GLN A 74 -4.41 -4.89 21.25
N PHE A 75 -4.36 -4.56 19.96
CA PHE A 75 -3.86 -5.45 18.90
C PHE A 75 -2.40 -5.84 19.12
N VAL A 76 -1.53 -4.88 19.50
CA VAL A 76 -0.13 -5.16 19.84
C VAL A 76 -0.03 -6.14 21.00
N LYS A 77 -0.82 -5.93 22.05
CA LYS A 77 -0.77 -6.76 23.26
C LYS A 77 -1.37 -8.15 23.06
N CYS A 78 -2.48 -8.25 22.33
CA CYS A 78 -3.25 -9.49 22.23
C CYS A 78 -2.87 -10.35 21.02
N GLU A 79 -2.51 -9.73 19.90
CA GLU A 79 -2.32 -10.45 18.64
C GLU A 79 -0.86 -10.49 18.20
N LEU A 80 -0.10 -9.41 18.37
CA LEU A 80 1.31 -9.37 17.97
C LEU A 80 2.26 -10.01 18.99
N PHE A 81 2.00 -9.81 20.28
CA PHE A 81 2.84 -10.31 21.37
C PHE A 81 2.04 -11.09 22.43
N PRO A 82 1.31 -12.15 22.04
CA PRO A 82 0.48 -12.90 22.97
C PRO A 82 1.34 -13.54 24.06
N GLY A 83 1.09 -13.18 25.32
CA GLY A 83 1.80 -13.73 26.49
C GLY A 83 3.27 -13.32 26.61
N GLN A 84 3.74 -12.36 25.81
CA GLN A 84 5.10 -11.81 25.88
C GLN A 84 5.10 -10.38 26.43
N THR A 85 6.27 -9.88 26.86
CA THR A 85 6.43 -8.46 27.19
C THR A 85 6.35 -7.65 25.90
N PRO A 86 5.34 -6.77 25.73
CA PRO A 86 5.22 -6.00 24.52
C PRO A 86 6.41 -5.04 24.38
N PRO A 87 6.75 -4.61 23.16
CA PRO A 87 7.78 -3.61 22.93
C PRO A 87 7.51 -2.33 23.74
N PRO A 88 8.56 -1.56 24.06
CA PRO A 88 8.42 -0.26 24.70
C PRO A 88 7.47 0.65 23.90
N ILE A 89 6.69 1.47 24.61
CA ILE A 89 5.77 2.45 23.99
C ILE A 89 6.54 3.49 23.15
N THR A 90 7.84 3.69 23.43
CA THR A 90 8.75 4.53 22.64
C THR A 90 9.03 3.98 21.24
N ASN A 91 8.74 2.70 20.99
CA ASN A 91 8.96 2.08 19.70
C ASN A 91 7.85 2.46 18.70
N ARG A 92 8.14 3.44 17.84
CA ARG A 92 7.21 3.99 16.85
C ARG A 92 6.70 2.96 15.84
N ARG A 93 7.47 1.89 15.58
CA ARG A 93 7.05 0.78 14.70
C ARG A 93 5.77 0.10 15.19
N PHE A 94 5.60 -0.02 16.51
CA PHE A 94 4.44 -0.65 17.14
C PHE A 94 3.48 0.35 17.79
N TYR A 95 3.97 1.52 18.19
CA TYR A 95 3.21 2.59 18.83
C TYR A 95 3.35 3.88 18.03
N PRO A 96 2.59 4.02 16.93
CA PRO A 96 2.71 5.16 16.02
C PRO A 96 2.28 6.49 16.66
N THR A 97 2.78 7.59 16.10
CA THR A 97 2.41 8.94 16.54
C THR A 97 1.01 9.32 16.06
N ASP A 98 0.42 10.38 16.61
CA ASP A 98 -0.89 10.88 16.15
C ASP A 98 -0.87 11.27 14.67
N VAL A 99 0.26 11.80 14.20
CA VAL A 99 0.46 12.19 12.80
C VAL A 99 0.44 10.96 11.90
N ASP A 100 1.17 9.90 12.27
CA ASP A 100 1.21 8.68 11.47
C ASP A 100 -0.16 8.02 11.39
N VAL A 101 -0.83 7.89 12.54
CA VAL A 101 -2.19 7.31 12.60
C VAL A 101 -3.14 8.10 11.71
N ARG A 102 -3.12 9.43 11.80
CA ARG A 102 -3.96 10.29 10.96
C ARG A 102 -3.67 10.11 9.47
N ASN A 103 -2.40 10.04 9.08
CA ASN A 103 -2.00 9.84 7.69
C ASN A 103 -2.47 8.48 7.15
N HIS A 104 -2.29 7.41 7.93
CA HIS A 104 -2.76 6.08 7.54
C HIS A 104 -4.29 5.99 7.51
N MET A 105 -4.99 6.60 8.45
CA MET A 105 -6.45 6.70 8.44
C MET A 105 -6.97 7.44 7.21
N TYR A 106 -6.33 8.55 6.84
CA TYR A 106 -6.66 9.31 5.64
C TYR A 106 -6.48 8.47 4.38
N ARG A 107 -5.31 7.83 4.23
CA ARG A 107 -5.02 6.95 3.08
C ARG A 107 -6.02 5.80 2.97
N ALA A 108 -6.36 5.16 4.10
CA ALA A 108 -7.37 4.10 4.14
C ALA A 108 -8.75 4.60 3.73
N SER A 109 -9.14 5.80 4.20
CA SER A 109 -10.42 6.43 3.85
C SER A 109 -10.50 6.78 2.37
N VAL A 110 -9.43 7.36 1.80
CA VAL A 110 -9.34 7.68 0.37
C VAL A 110 -9.39 6.40 -0.46
N LYS A 111 -8.64 5.36 -0.09
CA LYS A 111 -8.69 4.05 -0.75
C LYS A 111 -10.09 3.44 -0.74
N LYS A 112 -10.85 3.62 0.35
CA LYS A 112 -12.25 3.19 0.46
C LYS A 112 -13.19 4.05 -0.40
N LEU A 113 -12.96 5.36 -0.51
CA LEU A 113 -13.74 6.25 -1.38
C LEU A 113 -13.49 5.98 -2.87
N LEU A 114 -12.24 5.64 -3.22
CA LEU A 114 -11.86 5.20 -4.55
C LEU A 114 -12.22 3.72 -4.80
N SER A 115 -12.85 3.06 -3.83
CA SER A 115 -13.20 1.65 -3.91
C SER A 115 -14.10 1.38 -5.10
N LYS A 116 -13.89 0.20 -5.69
CA LYS A 116 -14.69 -0.38 -6.76
C LYS A 116 -16.20 -0.31 -6.50
N VAL A 117 -16.62 -0.37 -5.24
CA VAL A 117 -18.04 -0.28 -4.83
C VAL A 117 -18.69 1.04 -5.24
N ASP A 118 -18.00 2.17 -5.10
CA ASP A 118 -18.56 3.48 -5.48
C ASP A 118 -18.63 3.64 -7.00
N GLN A 119 -17.68 3.06 -7.73
CA GLN A 119 -17.70 3.04 -9.19
C GLN A 119 -18.80 2.11 -9.73
N GLU A 120 -19.03 0.97 -9.10
CA GLU A 120 -20.15 0.05 -9.40
C GLU A 120 -21.51 0.70 -9.13
N ASN A 121 -21.62 1.50 -8.06
CA ASN A 121 -22.83 2.27 -7.76
C ASN A 121 -23.12 3.32 -8.84
N LEU A 122 -22.10 4.05 -9.28
CA LEU A 122 -22.22 5.02 -10.35
C LEU A 122 -22.59 4.34 -11.68
N GLN A 123 -21.97 3.21 -12.00
CA GLN A 123 -22.29 2.43 -13.19
C GLN A 123 -23.76 1.97 -13.21
N ARG A 124 -24.28 1.50 -12.08
CA ARG A 124 -25.71 1.15 -11.95
C ARG A 124 -26.63 2.36 -12.14
N LYS A 125 -26.28 3.52 -11.58
CA LYS A 125 -27.06 4.75 -11.80
C LYS A 125 -27.10 5.16 -13.26
N ILE A 126 -25.98 5.02 -13.96
CA ILE A 126 -25.89 5.34 -15.38
C ILE A 126 -26.76 4.41 -16.21
N GLU A 127 -26.83 3.12 -15.88
CA GLU A 127 -27.72 2.20 -16.58
C GLU A 127 -29.20 2.60 -16.39
N ASN A 128 -29.60 2.92 -15.16
CA ASN A 128 -30.95 3.43 -14.90
C ASN A 128 -31.24 4.73 -15.69
N TRP A 129 -30.28 5.66 -15.77
CA TRP A 129 -30.45 6.89 -16.56
C TRP A 129 -30.53 6.63 -18.06
N ARG A 130 -29.86 5.60 -18.58
CA ARG A 130 -29.98 5.20 -19.99
C ARG A 130 -31.36 4.65 -20.31
N GLU A 131 -32.00 3.97 -19.35
CA GLU A 131 -33.39 3.52 -19.47
C GLU A 131 -34.39 4.68 -19.39
N GLU A 132 -34.20 5.61 -18.46
CA GLU A 132 -35.07 6.78 -18.27
C GLU A 132 -34.96 7.80 -19.43
N HIS A 133 -33.76 7.94 -20.00
CA HIS A 133 -33.45 8.92 -21.04
C HIS A 133 -32.67 8.28 -22.21
N PRO A 134 -33.34 7.50 -23.08
CA PRO A 134 -32.68 6.80 -24.19
C PRO A 134 -32.11 7.75 -25.26
N GLU A 135 -32.63 8.98 -25.32
CA GLU A 135 -32.17 10.02 -26.24
C GLU A 135 -30.90 10.74 -25.75
N ASP A 136 -30.49 10.53 -24.50
CA ASP A 136 -29.28 11.10 -23.93
C ASP A 136 -28.08 10.16 -24.15
N SER A 137 -26.87 10.73 -24.16
CA SER A 137 -25.62 10.00 -24.33
C SER A 137 -24.82 10.05 -23.04
N PHE A 138 -24.52 8.88 -22.49
CA PHE A 138 -23.75 8.71 -21.26
C PHE A 138 -22.46 7.95 -21.58
N TYR A 139 -21.33 8.48 -21.13
CA TYR A 139 -20.02 7.85 -21.23
C TYR A 139 -19.41 7.76 -19.84
N PHE A 140 -18.93 6.56 -19.48
CA PHE A 140 -18.32 6.32 -18.19
C PHE A 140 -17.05 5.48 -18.35
N ARG A 141 -15.95 6.04 -17.88
CA ARG A 141 -14.66 5.37 -17.70
C ARG A 141 -14.40 5.25 -16.19
N PRO A 142 -14.45 4.02 -15.64
CA PRO A 142 -14.03 3.74 -14.27
C PRO A 142 -12.58 4.19 -14.03
N SER A 143 -12.24 4.57 -12.79
CA SER A 143 -10.86 4.84 -12.44
C SER A 143 -10.15 3.54 -12.09
N ALA A 144 -9.06 3.25 -12.79
CA ALA A 144 -8.20 2.11 -12.51
C ALA A 144 -6.85 2.60 -11.96
N LEU A 145 -6.44 2.07 -10.81
CA LEU A 145 -5.04 2.09 -10.42
C LEU A 145 -4.30 1.05 -11.26
N SER A 146 -3.53 1.50 -12.26
CA SER A 146 -2.56 0.65 -12.92
C SER A 146 -1.35 0.49 -11.99
N THR A 147 -1.35 -0.54 -11.14
CA THR A 147 -0.09 -1.06 -10.61
C THR A 147 0.60 -1.80 -11.75
N SER A 148 1.39 -1.10 -12.56
CA SER A 148 2.32 -1.76 -13.45
C SER A 148 3.30 -2.54 -12.58
N ALA A 149 3.11 -3.86 -12.49
CA ALA A 149 4.05 -4.77 -11.87
C ALA A 149 5.30 -4.88 -12.76
N THR A 150 6.18 -3.87 -12.72
CA THR A 150 7.57 -4.07 -13.09
C THR A 150 8.26 -4.76 -11.93
N ALA A 151 8.18 -6.09 -11.94
CA ALA A 151 9.30 -6.87 -11.47
C ALA A 151 10.51 -6.44 -12.32
N GLU A 152 11.39 -5.62 -11.76
CA GLU A 152 12.80 -5.97 -11.53
C GLU A 152 13.65 -4.73 -11.19
N THR A 153 14.43 -4.92 -10.13
CA THR A 153 15.75 -4.32 -9.86
C THR A 153 15.79 -2.86 -9.35
N GLY A 154 15.92 -2.79 -8.03
CA GLY A 154 16.64 -1.81 -7.21
C GLY A 154 17.00 -0.47 -7.84
N SER A 155 16.29 0.59 -7.43
CA SER A 155 16.87 1.92 -7.27
C SER A 155 16.08 2.69 -6.23
N GLU A 156 16.77 3.14 -5.19
CA GLU A 156 16.26 4.03 -4.16
C GLU A 156 16.21 5.45 -4.74
N THR A 157 15.09 5.82 -5.37
CA THR A 157 14.68 7.21 -5.48
C THR A 157 13.16 7.31 -5.39
N ASP A 158 12.77 8.00 -4.35
CA ASP A 158 11.45 8.56 -4.02
C ASP A 158 10.82 9.29 -5.22
N GLU A 159 9.92 8.60 -5.93
CA GLU A 159 8.77 9.12 -6.70
C GLU A 159 8.16 7.99 -7.54
N THR A 160 7.37 7.11 -6.91
CA THR A 160 6.53 6.15 -7.65
C THR A 160 5.37 6.91 -8.28
N CYS A 161 5.52 7.34 -9.55
CA CYS A 161 4.42 7.91 -10.32
C CYS A 161 3.41 6.80 -10.63
N GLU A 162 2.41 6.64 -9.77
CA GLU A 162 1.26 5.76 -10.02
C GLU A 162 0.49 6.31 -11.23
N GLN A 163 0.61 5.65 -12.38
CA GLN A 163 -0.23 5.94 -13.54
C GLN A 163 -1.66 5.51 -13.18
N THR A 164 -2.49 6.45 -12.75
CA THR A 164 -3.91 6.20 -12.51
C THR A 164 -4.69 6.60 -13.76
N GLU A 165 -5.51 5.70 -14.29
CA GLU A 165 -6.53 6.13 -15.23
C GLU A 165 -7.57 6.92 -14.42
N GLU A 166 -7.62 8.23 -14.64
CA GLU A 166 -8.57 9.09 -13.94
C GLU A 166 -10.02 8.71 -14.27
N LEU A 167 -10.92 8.85 -13.30
CA LEU A 167 -12.35 8.66 -13.51
C LEU A 167 -12.87 9.69 -14.51
N LEU A 168 -13.57 9.25 -15.57
CA LEU A 168 -14.23 10.16 -16.50
C LEU A 168 -15.71 9.78 -16.63
N PHE A 169 -16.58 10.72 -16.28
CA PHE A 169 -18.01 10.62 -16.56
C PHE A 169 -18.42 11.82 -17.42
N ALA A 170 -19.02 11.54 -18.57
CA ALA A 170 -19.57 12.54 -19.46
C ALA A 170 -21.03 12.22 -19.76
N HIS A 171 -21.88 13.25 -19.65
CA HIS A 171 -23.29 13.19 -19.99
C HIS A 171 -23.59 14.28 -21.00
N GLN A 172 -24.25 13.90 -22.08
CA GLN A 172 -24.69 14.81 -23.12
C GLN A 172 -26.18 14.61 -23.37
N THR A 173 -26.96 15.65 -23.12
CA THR A 173 -28.41 15.61 -23.33
C THR A 173 -28.78 15.65 -24.81
N ALA A 174 -29.97 15.18 -25.15
CA ALA A 174 -30.53 15.29 -26.49
C ALA A 174 -30.50 16.74 -27.02
N TRP A 175 -30.80 17.71 -26.16
CA TRP A 175 -30.74 19.13 -26.51
C TRP A 175 -29.30 19.61 -26.77
N GLN A 176 -28.33 19.17 -25.97
CA GLN A 176 -26.92 19.52 -26.21
C GLN A 176 -26.41 18.94 -27.53
N LYS A 177 -26.83 17.72 -27.87
CA LYS A 177 -26.56 17.11 -29.19
C LYS A 177 -27.19 17.94 -30.32
N HIS A 178 -28.44 18.34 -30.13
CA HIS A 178 -29.14 19.19 -31.09
C HIS A 178 -28.40 20.52 -31.32
N LEU A 179 -27.97 21.20 -30.27
CA LEU A 179 -27.17 22.42 -30.38
C LEU A 179 -25.82 22.20 -31.07
N MET A 180 -25.09 21.14 -30.71
CA MET A 180 -23.81 20.80 -31.36
C MET A 180 -23.99 20.57 -32.86
N ASN A 181 -25.07 19.92 -33.27
CA ASN A 181 -25.37 19.72 -34.69
C ASN A 181 -25.72 21.04 -35.42
N LEU A 182 -26.42 21.95 -34.74
CA LEU A 182 -26.83 23.23 -35.33
C LEU A 182 -25.68 24.24 -35.45
N TYR A 183 -24.80 24.31 -34.44
CA TYR A 183 -23.81 25.39 -34.32
C TYR A 183 -22.36 24.88 -34.33
N GLY A 184 -22.12 23.59 -34.13
CA GLY A 184 -20.77 23.01 -34.04
C GLY A 184 -20.10 22.73 -35.38
N ASN A 185 -20.87 22.63 -36.46
CA ASN A 185 -20.36 22.36 -37.81
C ASN A 185 -20.16 23.63 -38.65
N ILE A 186 -20.12 24.82 -38.03
CA ILE A 186 -19.81 26.05 -38.77
C ILE A 186 -18.30 26.03 -39.07
N PRO A 187 -17.87 25.85 -40.34
CA PRO A 187 -16.46 25.95 -40.66
C PRO A 187 -15.99 27.41 -40.49
N PRO A 188 -14.72 27.62 -40.09
CA PRO A 188 -14.14 28.96 -39.99
C PRO A 188 -14.03 29.68 -41.34
#